data_AF-A0A0F9MA26-F1
#
_entry.id   AF-A0A0F9MA26-F1
#
_cell.length_a   1.000
_cell.length_b   1.000
_cell.length_c   1.000
_cell.angle_alpha   90.00
_cell.angle_beta   90.00
_cell.angle_gamma   90.00
#
_symmetry.space_group_name_H-M   'P 1'
#
loop_
_entity.id
_entity.type
_entity.pdbx_description
1 polymer ?
#
loop_
_entity_poly.entity_id
_entity_poly.type
_entity_poly.pdbx_seq_one_letter_code
_entity_poly.pdbx_strand_id
1 'polypeptide(L)'
;MTTTLSVNRVELSKQLGDYWASSTTGAGSSATIVDTLLKAKQNAWIGKDMYDLITEAGHASLDEERQISSLDNSTGTLTVLAHDNTTGSSMDYEVHRLFTASDKRIALVASARMAFPQIHEKIWDESMVSGNWLKDGSFEIWTSSSALTHWTTTTSTIAKTTTNGLFKHGLTSCKIDTAAGTVKQNITNWDDLKRLAGETVTFSMQAHCDTASCLRLSITDGVNTQTYSNYHAGDSAYTQDDPRTDNMYAQMFIDWNATEVTFTIHHEVAAATSYVDDARVIGPYQPRLFIDQLGLAQEKPIQIEIEPENYSTDEPWATIFNSRIDSELGYIYIPSSVQRDRRLRIKGIGYLDFVDSSGDSGTDWADMININSPQTDILVAQAAVYLYTVMSMPNFSRNTKQDFQQMIGFWENKLRVARNKFGMEIPSIPVRFQ
;
A
#
# COMPACT_ATOMS: atom_id res chain seq x y z
N MET A 1 1.92 -10.63 0.82
CA MET A 1 2.22 -11.43 -0.38
C MET A 1 1.40 -10.83 -1.50
N THR A 2 2.04 -10.35 -2.55
CA THR A 2 1.40 -9.64 -3.66
C THR A 2 1.55 -10.44 -4.95
N THR A 3 0.68 -10.20 -5.92
CA THR A 3 0.79 -10.73 -7.30
C THR A 3 0.70 -9.58 -8.28
N THR A 4 1.33 -9.69 -9.45
CA THR A 4 1.28 -8.64 -10.47
C THR A 4 0.07 -8.82 -11.40
N LEU A 5 -0.31 -7.73 -12.06
CA LEU A 5 -1.35 -7.74 -13.09
C LEU A 5 -0.99 -8.66 -14.26
N SER A 6 0.29 -8.69 -14.67
CA SER A 6 0.82 -9.64 -15.67
C SER A 6 0.63 -11.10 -15.28
N VAL A 7 0.92 -11.48 -14.03
CA VAL A 7 0.71 -12.85 -13.54
C VAL A 7 -0.78 -13.22 -13.57
N ASN A 8 -1.64 -12.29 -13.14
CA ASN A 8 -3.09 -12.50 -13.18
C ASN A 8 -3.64 -12.61 -14.61
N ARG A 9 -3.07 -11.88 -15.58
CA ARG A 9 -3.41 -12.00 -17.01
C ARG A 9 -3.04 -13.37 -17.57
N VAL A 10 -1.87 -13.88 -17.22
CA VAL A 10 -1.44 -15.24 -17.61
C VAL A 10 -2.41 -16.27 -17.04
N GLU A 11 -2.77 -16.15 -15.76
CA GLU A 11 -3.71 -17.06 -15.12
C GLU A 11 -5.11 -17.00 -15.76
N LEU A 12 -5.64 -15.79 -16.00
CA LEU A 12 -6.90 -15.61 -16.72
C LEU A 12 -6.86 -16.25 -18.11
N SER A 13 -5.77 -16.06 -18.85
CA SER A 13 -5.59 -16.66 -20.18
C SER A 13 -5.55 -18.18 -20.10
N LYS A 14 -4.89 -18.76 -19.10
CA LYS A 14 -4.86 -20.21 -18.88
C LYS A 14 -6.25 -20.74 -18.57
N GLN A 15 -7.00 -20.09 -17.68
CA GLN A 15 -8.33 -20.55 -17.30
C GLN A 15 -9.38 -20.36 -18.40
N LEU A 16 -9.21 -19.38 -19.30
CA LEU A 16 -10.02 -19.23 -20.51
C LEU A 16 -9.64 -20.24 -21.61
N GLY A 17 -8.54 -20.98 -21.46
CA GLY A 17 -8.01 -21.85 -22.52
C GLY A 17 -7.41 -21.08 -23.70
N ASP A 18 -7.02 -19.83 -23.47
CA ASP A 18 -6.51 -18.89 -24.47
C ASP A 18 -4.97 -18.76 -24.44
N TYR A 19 -4.31 -19.25 -23.39
CA TYR A 19 -2.88 -19.02 -23.19
C TYR A 19 -2.00 -19.76 -24.22
N TRP A 20 -1.22 -19.00 -24.97
CA TRP A 20 -0.05 -19.48 -25.70
C TRP A 20 1.05 -18.43 -25.59
N ALA A 21 2.25 -18.87 -25.23
CA ALA A 21 3.43 -18.03 -25.08
C ALA A 21 4.64 -18.76 -25.68
N SER A 22 5.59 -18.00 -26.18
CA SER A 22 6.83 -18.53 -26.73
C SER A 22 7.92 -17.45 -26.79
N SER A 23 9.13 -17.86 -27.12
CA SER A 23 10.25 -16.98 -27.42
C SER A 23 10.58 -17.10 -28.91
N THR A 24 10.78 -15.97 -29.59
CA THR A 24 11.14 -16.00 -31.02
C THR A 24 12.43 -16.79 -31.25
N THR A 25 12.47 -17.55 -32.34
CA THR A 25 13.64 -18.36 -32.72
C THR A 25 14.37 -17.82 -33.94
N GLY A 26 13.84 -16.77 -34.58
CA GLY A 26 14.49 -16.04 -35.66
C GLY A 26 14.25 -14.54 -35.55
N ALA A 27 15.09 -13.76 -36.23
CA ALA A 27 14.86 -12.32 -36.38
C ALA A 27 13.62 -12.09 -37.25
N GLY A 28 12.68 -11.30 -36.75
CA GLY A 28 11.55 -10.80 -37.50
C GLY A 28 11.79 -9.39 -38.02
N SER A 29 10.70 -8.67 -38.21
CA SER A 29 10.67 -7.25 -38.55
C SER A 29 9.70 -6.55 -37.60
N SER A 30 9.43 -5.25 -37.78
CA SER A 30 8.34 -4.62 -37.03
C SER A 30 6.98 -5.27 -37.33
N ALA A 31 6.78 -5.85 -38.52
CA ALA A 31 5.51 -6.42 -38.97
C ALA A 31 5.49 -7.96 -38.97
N THR A 32 6.53 -8.63 -38.46
CA THR A 32 6.59 -10.09 -38.44
C THR A 32 7.20 -10.62 -37.16
N ILE A 33 6.71 -11.76 -36.66
CA ILE A 33 7.29 -12.52 -35.54
C ILE A 33 7.65 -13.91 -36.04
N VAL A 34 8.89 -14.35 -35.82
CA VAL A 34 9.41 -15.62 -36.35
C VAL A 34 9.66 -16.61 -35.20
N ASP A 35 8.85 -17.66 -35.16
CA ASP A 35 8.99 -18.76 -34.20
C ASP A 35 8.70 -20.13 -34.83
N THR A 36 9.71 -20.99 -34.83
CA THR A 36 9.63 -22.39 -35.29
C THR A 36 8.58 -23.23 -34.57
N LEU A 37 8.20 -22.93 -33.32
CA LEU A 37 7.13 -23.66 -32.62
C LEU A 37 5.74 -23.42 -33.24
N LEU A 38 5.56 -22.30 -33.95
CA LEU A 38 4.34 -22.01 -34.69
C LEU A 38 4.13 -22.96 -35.88
N LYS A 39 5.17 -23.63 -36.37
CA LYS A 39 5.05 -24.62 -37.44
C LYS A 39 4.17 -25.82 -37.07
N ALA A 40 4.07 -26.10 -35.77
CA ALA A 40 3.19 -27.14 -35.25
C ALA A 40 1.70 -26.73 -35.21
N LYS A 41 1.38 -25.46 -35.49
CA LYS A 41 0.01 -24.94 -35.49
C LYS A 41 -0.59 -24.99 -36.89
N GLN A 42 -1.91 -25.14 -36.95
CA GLN A 42 -2.64 -25.06 -38.21
C GLN A 42 -2.77 -23.59 -38.63
N ASN A 43 -2.82 -23.27 -39.93
CA ASN A 43 -3.01 -21.87 -40.38
C ASN A 43 -4.31 -21.26 -39.84
N ALA A 44 -5.37 -22.06 -39.72
CA ALA A 44 -6.65 -21.65 -39.13
C ALA A 44 -6.61 -21.47 -37.59
N TRP A 45 -5.48 -21.75 -36.94
CA TRP A 45 -5.28 -21.47 -35.53
C TRP A 45 -5.26 -19.97 -35.23
N ILE A 46 -4.80 -19.17 -36.21
CA ILE A 46 -4.83 -17.70 -36.17
C ILE A 46 -5.99 -17.17 -37.02
N GLY A 47 -6.79 -16.27 -36.45
CA GLY A 47 -7.94 -15.62 -37.09
C GLY A 47 -7.81 -14.10 -37.15
N LYS A 48 -8.77 -13.44 -37.81
CA LYS A 48 -8.73 -11.99 -38.10
C LYS A 48 -8.81 -11.05 -36.89
N ASP A 49 -9.06 -11.55 -35.69
CA ASP A 49 -9.25 -10.74 -34.48
C ASP A 49 -8.38 -11.23 -33.32
N MET A 50 -7.22 -11.81 -33.63
CA MET A 50 -6.25 -12.27 -32.63
C MET A 50 -5.10 -11.28 -32.51
N TYR A 51 -4.50 -11.22 -31.33
CA TYR A 51 -3.46 -10.25 -31.00
C TYR A 51 -2.23 -10.95 -30.46
N ASP A 52 -1.06 -10.38 -30.70
CA ASP A 52 0.14 -10.70 -29.96
C ASP A 52 0.39 -9.64 -28.88
N LEU A 53 1.19 -10.01 -27.88
CA LEU A 53 1.71 -9.11 -26.85
C LEU A 53 3.19 -9.42 -26.65
N ILE A 54 4.05 -8.43 -26.75
CA ILE A 54 5.47 -8.58 -26.41
C ILE A 54 5.63 -8.53 -24.89
N THR A 55 6.29 -9.54 -24.31
CA THR A 55 6.48 -9.68 -22.85
C THR A 55 7.93 -9.70 -22.42
N GLU A 56 8.87 -9.56 -23.36
CA GLU A 56 10.31 -9.57 -23.08
C GLU A 56 10.74 -8.36 -22.25
N ALA A 57 11.23 -8.62 -21.03
CA ALA A 57 11.69 -7.58 -20.13
C ALA A 57 12.86 -6.79 -20.74
N GLY A 58 12.74 -5.46 -20.78
CA GLY A 58 13.76 -4.57 -21.33
C GLY A 58 13.74 -4.44 -22.87
N HIS A 59 12.83 -5.11 -23.56
CA HIS A 59 12.60 -4.86 -24.99
C HIS A 59 11.91 -3.50 -25.19
N ALA A 60 12.28 -2.77 -26.25
CA ALA A 60 11.73 -1.44 -26.52
C ALA A 60 10.23 -1.44 -26.86
N SER A 61 9.70 -2.58 -27.29
CA SER A 61 8.28 -2.82 -27.52
C SER A 61 7.61 -3.67 -26.45
N LEU A 62 8.19 -3.75 -25.24
CA LEU A 62 7.55 -4.41 -24.11
C LEU A 62 6.14 -3.83 -23.89
N ASP A 63 5.17 -4.72 -23.65
CA ASP A 63 3.76 -4.42 -23.42
C ASP A 63 3.01 -3.85 -24.64
N GLU A 64 3.64 -3.79 -25.81
CA GLU A 64 2.94 -3.51 -27.05
C GLU A 64 2.13 -4.72 -27.50
N GLU A 65 0.82 -4.52 -27.71
CA GLU A 65 -0.05 -5.49 -28.38
C GLU A 65 -0.31 -5.07 -29.83
N ARG A 66 -0.33 -6.04 -30.75
CA ARG A 66 -0.63 -5.80 -32.17
C ARG A 66 -1.56 -6.87 -32.70
N GLN A 67 -2.37 -6.49 -33.70
CA GLN A 67 -3.30 -7.41 -34.34
C GLN A 67 -2.53 -8.35 -35.27
N ILE A 68 -2.78 -9.65 -35.15
CA ILE A 68 -2.23 -10.68 -36.01
C ILE A 68 -3.12 -10.81 -37.25
N SER A 69 -2.51 -10.64 -38.42
CA SER A 69 -3.20 -10.75 -39.70
C SER A 69 -3.19 -12.17 -40.28
N SER A 70 -2.11 -12.93 -40.05
CA SER A 70 -1.97 -14.29 -40.56
C SER A 70 -0.83 -15.06 -39.89
N LEU A 71 -0.89 -16.39 -40.03
CA LEU A 71 0.21 -17.32 -39.71
C LEU A 71 0.61 -18.07 -40.98
N ASP A 72 1.91 -18.03 -41.32
CA ASP A 72 2.53 -18.99 -42.23
C ASP A 72 3.18 -20.11 -41.41
N ASN A 73 2.48 -21.25 -41.31
CA ASN A 73 2.96 -22.40 -40.57
C ASN A 73 4.13 -23.13 -41.24
N SER A 74 4.45 -22.88 -42.50
CA SER A 74 5.61 -23.51 -43.15
C SER A 74 6.92 -22.90 -42.66
N THR A 75 6.91 -21.59 -42.45
CA THR A 75 8.05 -20.81 -41.95
C THR A 75 8.00 -20.57 -40.45
N GLY A 76 6.82 -20.62 -39.84
CA GLY A 76 6.60 -20.25 -38.44
C GLY A 76 6.51 -18.75 -38.25
N THR A 77 5.95 -18.03 -39.23
CA THR A 77 5.92 -16.56 -39.24
C THR A 77 4.53 -16.04 -38.97
N LEU A 78 4.34 -15.24 -37.91
CA LEU A 78 3.16 -14.40 -37.75
C LEU A 78 3.38 -13.10 -38.50
N THR A 79 2.37 -12.66 -39.26
CA THR A 79 2.32 -11.31 -39.81
C THR A 79 1.42 -10.47 -38.91
N VAL A 80 1.95 -9.38 -38.37
CA VAL A 80 1.28 -8.52 -37.38
C VAL A 80 1.20 -7.09 -37.88
N LEU A 81 0.30 -6.29 -37.32
CA LEU A 81 0.43 -4.83 -37.42
C LEU A 81 1.77 -4.42 -36.83
N ALA A 82 2.41 -3.42 -37.43
CA ALA A 82 3.79 -3.09 -37.09
C ALA A 82 3.92 -2.67 -35.62
N HIS A 83 4.80 -3.36 -34.89
CA HIS A 83 5.39 -2.89 -33.63
C HIS A 83 6.28 -1.69 -33.87
N ASP A 84 6.52 -0.89 -32.84
CA ASP A 84 7.35 0.31 -32.98
C ASP A 84 8.82 -0.04 -33.23
N ASN A 85 9.24 -1.25 -32.83
CA ASN A 85 10.58 -1.78 -33.04
C ASN A 85 10.57 -3.13 -33.76
N THR A 86 11.73 -3.49 -34.32
CA THR A 86 11.93 -4.80 -34.94
C THR A 86 11.92 -5.91 -33.91
N THR A 87 11.20 -6.98 -34.17
CA THR A 87 11.20 -8.15 -33.31
C THR A 87 12.50 -8.95 -33.51
N GLY A 88 13.26 -9.11 -32.43
CA GLY A 88 14.53 -9.83 -32.43
C GLY A 88 14.36 -11.35 -32.33
N SER A 89 15.47 -12.08 -32.29
CA SER A 89 15.51 -13.46 -31.79
C SER A 89 15.51 -13.48 -30.26
N SER A 90 14.98 -14.53 -29.64
CA SER A 90 14.88 -14.69 -28.18
C SER A 90 14.04 -13.60 -27.51
N MET A 91 13.02 -13.11 -28.19
CA MET A 91 12.04 -12.18 -27.64
C MET A 91 10.82 -12.96 -27.16
N ASP A 92 10.51 -12.87 -25.87
CA ASP A 92 9.29 -13.43 -25.31
C ASP A 92 8.04 -12.67 -25.76
N TYR A 93 7.02 -13.44 -26.13
CA TYR A 93 5.72 -12.92 -26.54
C TYR A 93 4.60 -13.93 -26.29
N GLU A 94 3.38 -13.44 -26.37
CA GLU A 94 2.17 -14.22 -26.17
C GLU A 94 1.19 -14.00 -27.31
N VAL A 95 0.30 -14.97 -27.50
CA VAL A 95 -0.80 -14.89 -28.46
C VAL A 95 -2.13 -14.97 -27.71
N HIS A 96 -2.99 -14.01 -28.02
CA HIS A 96 -4.30 -13.75 -27.43
C HIS A 96 -5.38 -13.98 -28.48
N ARG A 97 -6.13 -15.08 -28.38
CA ARG A 97 -7.06 -15.54 -29.42
C ARG A 97 -8.53 -15.25 -29.12
N LEU A 98 -8.90 -15.11 -27.84
CA LEU A 98 -10.28 -14.86 -27.42
C LEU A 98 -10.52 -13.39 -27.07
N PHE A 99 -9.60 -12.79 -26.33
CA PHE A 99 -9.67 -11.40 -25.87
C PHE A 99 -8.27 -10.80 -25.90
N THR A 100 -8.17 -9.52 -26.23
CA THR A 100 -6.88 -8.79 -26.28
C THR A 100 -6.21 -8.76 -24.89
N ALA A 101 -4.93 -8.40 -24.84
CA ALA A 101 -4.27 -8.21 -23.55
C ALA A 101 -4.88 -7.01 -22.81
N SER A 102 -5.17 -5.91 -23.53
CA SER A 102 -5.87 -4.76 -22.96
C SER A 102 -7.25 -5.09 -22.43
N ASP A 103 -8.01 -5.95 -23.09
CA ASP A 103 -9.32 -6.36 -22.58
C ASP A 103 -9.18 -7.10 -21.24
N LYS A 104 -8.22 -8.03 -21.16
CA LYS A 104 -7.93 -8.76 -19.93
C LYS A 104 -7.46 -7.80 -18.82
N ARG A 105 -6.67 -6.78 -19.15
CA ARG A 105 -6.25 -5.71 -18.23
C ARG A 105 -7.44 -5.03 -17.59
N ILE A 106 -8.32 -4.46 -18.41
CA ILE A 106 -9.50 -3.71 -17.96
C ILE A 106 -10.39 -4.61 -17.11
N ALA A 107 -10.60 -5.86 -17.54
CA ALA A 107 -11.41 -6.82 -16.81
C ALA A 107 -10.84 -7.17 -15.43
N LEU A 108 -9.52 -7.36 -15.31
CA LEU A 108 -8.87 -7.65 -14.03
C LEU A 108 -8.94 -6.45 -13.07
N VAL A 109 -8.67 -5.25 -13.55
CA VAL A 109 -8.75 -4.01 -12.74
C VAL A 109 -10.20 -3.77 -12.28
N ALA A 110 -11.18 -3.90 -13.17
CA ALA A 110 -12.59 -3.79 -12.81
C ALA A 110 -13.00 -4.89 -11.80
N SER A 111 -12.47 -6.09 -11.96
CA SER A 111 -12.79 -7.23 -11.10
C SER A 111 -12.25 -7.08 -9.69
N ALA A 112 -11.07 -6.46 -9.51
CA ALA A 112 -10.54 -6.17 -8.18
C ALA A 112 -11.55 -5.36 -7.36
N ARG A 113 -12.13 -4.33 -7.98
CA ARG A 113 -13.14 -3.45 -7.39
C ARG A 113 -14.48 -4.16 -7.16
N MET A 114 -14.93 -4.97 -8.12
CA MET A 114 -16.21 -5.69 -8.05
C MET A 114 -16.19 -6.89 -7.10
N ALA A 115 -15.01 -7.38 -6.73
CA ALA A 115 -14.88 -8.56 -5.88
C ALA A 115 -15.00 -8.23 -4.37
N PHE A 116 -15.03 -6.95 -4.01
CA PHE A 116 -15.39 -6.50 -2.68
C PHE A 116 -16.88 -6.78 -2.37
N PRO A 117 -17.23 -7.23 -1.15
CA PRO A 117 -16.37 -7.50 0.00
C PRO A 117 -15.80 -8.93 0.07
N GLN A 118 -16.10 -9.81 -0.90
CA GLN A 118 -15.76 -11.23 -0.82
C GLN A 118 -14.25 -11.52 -0.87
N ILE A 119 -13.49 -10.66 -1.54
CA ILE A 119 -12.05 -10.52 -1.35
C ILE A 119 -11.76 -9.04 -1.11
N HIS A 120 -10.81 -8.76 -0.24
CA HIS A 120 -10.50 -7.41 0.22
C HIS A 120 -9.04 -7.35 0.66
N GLU A 121 -8.48 -6.15 0.76
CA GLU A 121 -7.19 -5.98 1.41
C GLU A 121 -7.37 -6.12 2.93
N LYS A 122 -6.48 -6.84 3.60
CA LYS A 122 -6.46 -6.87 5.07
C LYS A 122 -5.62 -5.70 5.56
N ILE A 123 -6.25 -4.76 6.24
CA ILE A 123 -5.56 -3.65 6.87
C ILE A 123 -5.16 -4.06 8.29
N TRP A 124 -3.87 -3.91 8.55
CA TRP A 124 -3.25 -4.09 9.85
C TRP A 124 -2.27 -2.95 10.07
N ASP A 125 -2.69 -1.99 10.88
CA ASP A 125 -1.86 -0.84 11.22
C ASP A 125 -1.51 -0.84 12.71
N GLU A 126 -0.22 -0.63 13.00
CA GLU A 126 0.31 -0.50 14.36
C GLU A 126 1.08 0.83 14.52
N SER A 127 0.85 1.80 13.64
CA SER A 127 1.59 3.07 13.63
C SER A 127 1.10 4.06 14.69
N MET A 128 -0.09 3.85 15.24
CA MET A 128 -0.74 4.78 16.17
C MET A 128 -0.47 4.45 17.63
N VAL A 129 -0.45 5.48 18.48
CA VAL A 129 -0.28 5.38 19.94
C VAL A 129 -1.45 6.06 20.64
N SER A 130 -2.02 5.38 21.64
CA SER A 130 -3.11 5.92 22.46
C SER A 130 -2.65 7.17 23.22
N GLY A 131 -3.48 8.21 23.25
CA GLY A 131 -3.14 9.44 23.94
C GLY A 131 -2.17 10.36 23.18
N ASN A 132 -1.65 9.95 22.01
CA ASN A 132 -0.68 10.76 21.27
C ASN A 132 -1.36 11.91 20.53
N TRP A 133 -0.96 13.13 20.86
CA TRP A 133 -1.50 14.37 20.28
C TRP A 133 -0.85 14.74 18.95
N LEU A 134 0.27 14.11 18.58
CA LEU A 134 0.93 14.33 17.31
C LEU A 134 0.23 13.57 16.19
N LYS A 135 0.17 14.20 15.01
CA LYS A 135 -0.22 13.50 13.79
C LYS A 135 1.01 12.81 13.21
N ASP A 136 0.92 11.52 12.88
CA ASP A 136 2.05 10.77 12.32
C ASP A 136 3.32 10.84 13.20
N GLY A 137 3.17 10.56 14.50
CA GLY A 137 4.29 10.49 15.44
C GLY A 137 5.33 9.42 15.09
N SER A 138 4.89 8.35 14.43
CA SER A 138 5.70 7.23 13.96
C SER A 138 6.40 7.48 12.63
N PHE A 139 6.20 8.63 11.98
CA PHE A 139 6.83 8.98 10.70
C PHE A 139 6.57 7.96 9.58
N GLU A 140 5.34 7.47 9.47
CA GLU A 140 4.94 6.52 8.41
C GLU A 140 4.33 7.24 7.20
N ILE A 141 3.95 8.51 7.34
CA ILE A 141 3.25 9.28 6.30
C ILE A 141 4.20 10.30 5.65
N TRP A 142 4.50 10.03 4.38
CA TRP A 142 5.44 10.81 3.58
C TRP A 142 4.79 11.30 2.28
N THR A 143 4.96 12.58 1.95
CA THR A 143 4.58 13.14 0.64
C THR A 143 5.55 12.69 -0.45
N SER A 144 6.81 12.44 -0.07
CA SER A 144 7.84 11.84 -0.92
C SER A 144 8.93 11.21 -0.06
N SER A 145 9.89 10.50 -0.66
CA SER A 145 11.05 9.94 0.07
C SER A 145 11.92 10.97 0.81
N SER A 146 11.69 12.27 0.60
CA SER A 146 12.44 13.38 1.22
C SER A 146 11.54 14.43 1.89
N ALA A 147 10.24 14.15 2.06
CA ALA A 147 9.31 15.10 2.67
C ALA A 147 8.24 14.39 3.50
N LEU A 148 8.16 14.76 4.79
CA LEU A 148 7.09 14.35 5.70
C LEU A 148 5.80 15.12 5.40
N THR A 149 4.65 14.47 5.57
CA THR A 149 3.35 15.09 5.23
C THR A 149 2.85 16.05 6.30
N HIS A 150 3.06 15.72 7.58
CA HIS A 150 2.48 16.44 8.71
C HIS A 150 3.50 17.17 9.58
N TRP A 151 4.77 17.13 9.20
CA TRP A 151 5.86 17.74 9.93
C TRP A 151 6.54 18.83 9.11
N THR A 152 6.97 19.89 9.79
CA THR A 152 7.78 20.94 9.16
C THR A 152 9.25 20.66 9.45
N THR A 153 10.08 20.69 8.41
CA THR A 153 11.54 20.59 8.54
C THR A 153 12.20 21.93 8.25
N THR A 154 13.37 22.15 8.85
CA THR A 154 14.25 23.29 8.54
C THR A 154 15.56 22.78 7.93
N THR A 155 16.60 23.60 7.87
CA THR A 155 17.94 23.44 7.27
C THR A 155 18.53 22.03 7.08
N SER A 156 18.19 21.05 7.91
CA SER A 156 18.57 19.64 7.74
C SER A 156 17.93 18.99 6.51
N THR A 157 18.62 18.04 5.91
CA THR A 157 17.99 17.11 4.96
C THR A 157 17.27 16.03 5.75
N ILE A 158 16.06 15.67 5.30
CA ILE A 158 15.36 14.50 5.79
C ILE A 158 15.17 13.46 4.69
N ALA A 159 15.17 12.19 5.08
CA ALA A 159 14.90 11.08 4.18
C ALA A 159 14.13 9.96 4.87
N LYS A 160 13.20 9.36 4.12
CA LYS A 160 12.47 8.15 4.51
C LYS A 160 13.45 6.98 4.57
N THR A 161 13.57 6.37 5.75
CA THR A 161 14.44 5.19 5.94
C THR A 161 13.61 3.94 6.12
N THR A 162 13.87 2.92 5.29
CA THR A 162 13.28 1.57 5.36
C THR A 162 14.32 0.51 5.72
N THR A 163 15.53 0.92 6.12
CA THR A 163 16.62 0.01 6.43
C THR A 163 16.38 -0.65 7.79
N ASN A 164 16.34 -1.98 7.82
CA ASN A 164 16.11 -2.74 9.05
C ASN A 164 17.14 -2.38 10.14
N GLY A 165 16.66 -2.16 11.37
CA GLY A 165 17.47 -1.69 12.49
C GLY A 165 17.70 -0.17 12.55
N LEU A 166 17.24 0.57 11.54
CA LEU A 166 17.24 2.04 11.49
C LEU A 166 15.82 2.63 11.47
N PHE A 167 14.83 1.82 11.76
CA PHE A 167 13.51 2.20 12.25
C PHE A 167 13.21 1.31 13.45
N LYS A 168 12.44 1.82 14.40
CA LYS A 168 12.13 1.12 15.65
C LYS A 168 10.75 0.52 15.61
N HIS A 169 9.82 1.15 14.91
CA HIS A 169 8.46 0.69 14.75
C HIS A 169 7.95 0.86 13.31
N GLY A 170 6.85 0.15 13.00
CA GLY A 170 6.22 0.15 11.69
C GLY A 170 7.18 -0.25 10.56
N LEU A 171 7.24 0.56 9.51
CA LEU A 171 8.03 0.27 8.31
C LEU A 171 9.13 1.30 8.07
N THR A 172 8.97 2.52 8.59
CA THR A 172 9.84 3.63 8.25
C THR A 172 10.19 4.52 9.44
N SER A 173 11.32 5.21 9.34
CA SER A 173 11.71 6.28 10.27
C SER A 173 12.16 7.52 9.51
N CYS A 174 12.28 8.63 10.24
CA CYS A 174 12.84 9.87 9.70
C CYS A 174 14.35 9.92 9.95
N LYS A 175 15.14 9.80 8.87
CA LYS A 175 16.57 10.14 8.91
C LYS A 175 16.73 11.64 8.79
N ILE A 176 17.56 12.22 9.64
CA ILE A 176 17.95 13.64 9.65
C ILE A 176 19.47 13.71 9.55
N ASP A 177 19.99 14.41 8.55
CA ASP A 177 21.43 14.53 8.30
C ASP A 177 21.81 15.83 7.56
N THR A 178 23.08 15.91 7.14
CA THR A 178 23.74 16.94 6.31
C THR A 178 23.90 18.33 6.91
N ALA A 179 23.01 18.76 7.80
CA ALA A 179 23.10 20.05 8.47
C ALA A 179 22.31 20.06 9.79
N ALA A 180 22.70 20.92 10.71
CA ALA A 180 21.93 21.18 11.91
C ALA A 180 20.60 21.86 11.57
N GLY A 181 19.52 21.44 12.21
CA GLY A 181 18.16 21.87 11.92
C GLY A 181 17.12 21.15 12.78
N THR A 182 15.86 21.19 12.37
CA THR A 182 14.74 20.73 13.20
C THR A 182 13.66 20.03 12.41
N VAL A 183 13.00 19.07 13.04
CA VAL A 183 11.71 18.49 12.61
C VAL A 183 10.67 18.84 13.68
N LYS A 184 9.57 19.49 13.30
CA LYS A 184 8.57 19.98 14.28
C LYS A 184 7.13 19.90 13.83
N GLN A 185 6.24 19.78 14.79
CA GLN A 185 4.81 19.96 14.62
C GLN A 185 4.33 21.10 15.53
N ASN A 186 3.48 21.97 14.97
CA ASN A 186 2.85 23.05 15.70
C ASN A 186 1.37 23.18 15.35
N ILE A 187 0.70 24.17 15.94
CA ILE A 187 -0.73 24.45 15.70
C ILE A 187 -1.09 24.73 14.23
N THR A 188 -0.14 25.11 13.37
CA THR A 188 -0.36 25.26 11.92
C THR A 188 -0.36 23.91 11.21
N ASN A 189 0.51 22.99 11.65
CA ASN A 189 0.49 21.61 11.17
C ASN A 189 -0.74 20.84 11.69
N TRP A 190 -1.10 21.08 12.95
CA TRP A 190 -2.15 20.35 13.65
C TRP A 190 -2.89 21.24 14.67
N ASP A 191 -4.05 21.76 14.28
CA ASP A 191 -4.82 22.74 15.06
C ASP A 191 -5.26 22.23 16.44
N ASP A 192 -5.46 20.92 16.57
CA ASP A 192 -5.87 20.27 17.83
C ASP A 192 -4.88 20.47 18.98
N LEU A 193 -3.61 20.78 18.68
CA LEU A 193 -2.62 21.09 19.70
C LEU A 193 -3.03 22.30 20.56
N LYS A 194 -3.90 23.19 20.06
CA LYS A 194 -4.48 24.30 20.85
C LYS A 194 -5.28 23.83 22.07
N ARG A 195 -5.81 22.61 22.04
CA ARG A 195 -6.57 22.04 23.16
C ARG A 195 -5.70 21.61 24.33
N LEU A 196 -4.38 21.70 24.19
CA LEU A 196 -3.42 21.46 25.26
C LEU A 196 -3.20 22.70 26.15
N ALA A 197 -3.78 23.85 25.82
CA ALA A 197 -3.68 25.05 26.65
C ALA A 197 -4.26 24.81 28.06
N GLY A 198 -3.50 25.20 29.08
CA GLY A 198 -3.85 24.95 30.47
C GLY A 198 -3.47 23.56 31.00
N GLU A 199 -2.73 22.77 30.22
CA GLU A 199 -2.41 21.39 30.56
C GLU A 199 -0.90 21.12 30.66
N THR A 200 -0.54 20.12 31.49
CA THR A 200 0.82 19.58 31.49
C THR A 200 0.95 18.46 30.48
N VAL A 201 1.94 18.57 29.59
CA VAL A 201 2.19 17.60 28.53
C VAL A 201 3.61 17.06 28.62
N THR A 202 3.79 15.82 28.18
CA THR A 202 5.10 15.18 28.05
C THR A 202 5.36 14.88 26.58
N PHE A 203 6.46 15.38 26.04
CA PHE A 203 6.93 15.08 24.70
C PHE A 203 8.13 14.13 24.77
N SER A 204 8.04 12.99 24.11
CA SER A 204 9.09 11.99 24.03
C SER A 204 9.25 11.47 22.60
N MET A 205 10.35 10.77 22.34
CA MET A 205 10.56 10.05 21.08
C MET A 205 11.48 8.85 21.29
N GLN A 206 11.51 7.96 20.30
CA GLN A 206 12.60 7.01 20.14
C GLN A 206 13.61 7.53 19.12
N ALA A 207 14.88 7.54 19.52
CA ALA A 207 15.94 8.11 18.70
C ALA A 207 17.16 7.22 18.66
N HIS A 208 17.82 7.22 17.51
CA HIS A 208 19.11 6.58 17.30
C HIS A 208 20.08 7.61 16.72
N CYS A 209 21.27 7.69 17.30
CA CYS A 209 22.34 8.52 16.78
C CYS A 209 23.71 8.00 17.21
N ASP A 210 24.69 8.15 16.34
CA ASP A 210 26.08 7.72 16.54
C ASP A 210 26.97 8.79 17.20
N THR A 211 26.43 10.01 17.35
CA THR A 211 27.18 11.17 17.81
C THR A 211 26.54 11.75 19.06
N ALA A 212 27.31 11.92 20.13
CA ALA A 212 26.79 12.52 21.35
C ALA A 212 26.29 13.94 21.10
N SER A 213 25.21 14.34 21.77
CA SER A 213 24.63 15.69 21.65
C SER A 213 24.11 16.06 20.25
N CYS A 214 23.94 15.09 19.36
CA CYS A 214 23.36 15.34 18.04
C CYS A 214 21.85 15.61 18.08
N LEU A 215 21.12 15.09 19.07
CA LEU A 215 19.66 15.15 19.14
C LEU A 215 19.18 15.59 20.52
N ARG A 216 18.10 16.36 20.55
CA ARG A 216 17.27 16.61 21.75
C ARG A 216 15.86 17.05 21.36
N LEU A 217 14.95 17.01 22.32
CA LEU A 217 13.58 17.47 22.18
C LEU A 217 13.37 18.82 22.86
N SER A 218 12.33 19.54 22.44
CA SER A 218 11.85 20.70 23.17
C SER A 218 10.35 20.96 22.99
N ILE A 219 9.78 21.68 23.96
CA ILE A 219 8.41 22.19 23.95
C ILE A 219 8.46 23.71 24.12
N THR A 220 7.71 24.45 23.30
CA THR A 220 7.45 25.90 23.47
C THR A 220 5.96 26.18 23.29
N ASP A 221 5.44 27.11 24.09
CA ASP A 221 4.09 27.66 23.97
C ASP A 221 4.08 29.15 23.58
N GLY A 222 5.26 29.71 23.29
CA GLY A 222 5.50 31.10 22.93
C GLY A 222 5.29 32.11 24.06
N VAL A 223 5.06 31.65 25.29
CA VAL A 223 4.86 32.50 26.48
C VAL A 223 5.88 32.15 27.55
N ASN A 224 5.94 30.88 27.91
CA ASN A 224 6.87 30.33 28.87
C ASN A 224 8.24 30.08 28.22
N THR A 225 9.25 29.88 29.08
CA THR A 225 10.58 29.51 28.60
C THR A 225 10.53 28.12 27.97
N GLN A 226 11.12 28.00 26.77
CA GLN A 226 11.22 26.74 26.05
C GLN A 226 11.90 25.68 26.93
N THR A 227 11.25 24.53 27.07
CA THR A 227 11.76 23.42 27.88
C THR A 227 12.41 22.38 26.97
N TYR A 228 13.59 21.89 27.35
CA TYR A 228 14.36 20.93 26.58
C TYR A 228 14.48 19.60 27.31
N SER A 229 14.60 18.50 26.55
CA SER A 229 15.10 17.22 27.08
C SER A 229 16.61 17.26 27.28
N ASN A 230 17.16 16.19 27.85
CA ASN A 230 18.59 15.93 27.73
C ASN A 230 18.95 15.58 26.27
N TYR A 231 20.23 15.69 25.97
CA TYR A 231 20.80 15.27 24.70
C TYR A 231 20.89 13.75 24.59
N HIS A 232 20.82 13.24 23.36
CA HIS A 232 21.10 11.83 23.06
C HIS A 232 22.57 11.50 23.34
N ALA A 233 22.83 10.30 23.88
CA ALA A 233 24.16 9.87 24.31
C ALA A 233 25.12 9.59 23.15
N GLY A 234 24.61 9.23 21.97
CA GLY A 234 25.40 9.01 20.77
C GLY A 234 26.05 7.62 20.71
N ASP A 235 25.37 6.62 21.25
CA ASP A 235 25.87 5.26 21.45
C ASP A 235 25.52 4.31 20.29
N SER A 236 25.01 4.83 19.18
CA SER A 236 24.56 4.03 18.02
C SER A 236 23.53 2.97 18.40
N ALA A 237 22.63 3.33 19.31
CA ALA A 237 21.48 2.52 19.69
C ALA A 237 20.21 3.37 19.69
N TYR A 238 19.08 2.70 19.53
CA TYR A 238 17.80 3.34 19.85
C TYR A 238 17.67 3.52 21.35
N THR A 239 17.12 4.65 21.77
CA THR A 239 16.58 4.79 23.11
C THR A 239 15.57 3.67 23.40
N GLN A 240 15.53 3.25 24.65
CA GLN A 240 14.65 2.26 25.24
C GLN A 240 13.17 2.66 25.10
N ASP A 241 12.30 1.67 25.29
CA ASP A 241 10.86 1.80 25.06
C ASP A 241 10.18 2.75 26.05
N ASP A 242 10.72 2.89 27.28
CA ASP A 242 10.37 4.02 28.15
C ASP A 242 11.39 5.15 27.95
N PRO A 243 11.04 6.22 27.21
CA PRO A 243 11.94 7.33 26.94
C PRO A 243 12.32 8.12 28.21
N ARG A 244 11.67 7.86 29.35
CA ARG A 244 12.11 8.37 30.66
C ARG A 244 13.41 7.74 31.14
N THR A 245 13.71 6.51 30.73
CA THR A 245 14.94 5.81 31.12
C THR A 245 16.18 6.46 30.51
N ASP A 246 16.09 6.91 29.26
CA ASP A 246 17.21 7.57 28.55
C ASP A 246 17.12 9.10 28.59
N ASN A 247 16.19 9.65 29.39
CA ASN A 247 15.92 11.09 29.50
C ASN A 247 15.63 11.78 28.15
N MET A 248 15.11 11.05 27.16
CA MET A 248 14.70 11.58 25.86
C MET A 248 13.25 12.06 25.92
N TYR A 249 12.96 12.92 26.87
CA TYR A 249 11.65 13.53 27.05
C TYR A 249 11.77 14.96 27.61
N ALA A 250 10.78 15.79 27.28
CA ALA A 250 10.56 17.11 27.87
C ALA A 250 9.15 17.16 28.46
N GLN A 251 8.97 17.86 29.58
CA GLN A 251 7.65 18.06 30.19
C GLN A 251 7.42 19.55 30.44
N MET A 252 6.25 20.04 30.06
CA MET A 252 5.92 21.46 30.16
C MET A 252 4.44 21.66 30.45
N PHE A 253 4.12 22.65 31.27
CA PHE A 253 2.77 23.20 31.37
C PHE A 253 2.57 24.22 30.25
N ILE A 254 1.57 23.99 29.41
CA ILE A 254 1.21 24.91 28.32
C ILE A 254 0.33 26.01 28.89
N ASP A 255 0.73 27.27 28.69
CA ASP A 255 -0.02 28.41 29.22
C ASP A 255 -1.48 28.42 28.72
N TRP A 256 -2.39 28.92 29.57
CA TRP A 256 -3.81 29.10 29.22
C TRP A 256 -4.01 30.02 28.01
N ASN A 257 -3.07 30.94 27.78
CA ASN A 257 -3.05 31.89 26.68
C ASN A 257 -1.79 31.73 25.82
N ALA A 258 -1.39 30.47 25.58
CA ALA A 258 -0.30 30.12 24.68
C ALA A 258 -0.45 30.82 23.32
N THR A 259 0.64 31.39 22.81
CA THR A 259 0.66 32.07 21.50
C THR A 259 1.06 31.12 20.36
N GLU A 260 1.70 30.02 20.72
CA GLU A 260 1.94 28.86 19.87
C GLU A 260 1.84 27.59 20.73
N VAL A 261 1.85 26.41 20.11
CA VAL A 261 2.16 25.15 20.80
C VAL A 261 3.00 24.37 19.80
N THR A 262 4.28 24.18 20.11
CA THR A 262 5.25 23.60 19.18
C THR A 262 6.09 22.53 19.87
N PHE A 263 6.14 21.35 19.26
CA PHE A 263 6.97 20.22 19.65
C PHE A 263 8.09 20.06 18.62
N THR A 264 9.34 20.15 19.07
CA THR A 264 10.50 20.20 18.17
C THR A 264 11.53 19.13 18.50
N ILE A 265 11.94 18.41 17.47
CA ILE A 265 13.11 17.54 17.44
C ILE A 265 14.25 18.37 16.86
N HIS A 266 15.32 18.55 17.64
CA HIS A 266 16.52 19.27 17.23
C HIS A 266 17.58 18.28 16.79
N HIS A 267 18.16 18.49 15.61
CA HIS A 267 19.39 17.85 15.17
C HIS A 267 20.49 18.92 15.12
N GLU A 268 21.46 18.86 16.03
CA GLU A 268 22.36 19.99 16.29
C GLU A 268 23.78 19.82 15.74
N VAL A 269 24.15 18.60 15.36
CA VAL A 269 25.51 18.30 14.88
C VAL A 269 25.46 18.02 13.39
N ALA A 270 25.82 19.02 12.57
CA ALA A 270 25.68 19.00 11.11
C ALA A 270 26.33 17.80 10.40
N ALA A 271 27.42 17.25 10.94
CA ALA A 271 28.13 16.12 10.37
C ALA A 271 27.59 14.75 10.85
N ALA A 272 26.67 14.74 11.82
CA ALA A 272 26.10 13.52 12.37
C ALA A 272 24.91 13.04 11.53
N THR A 273 24.50 11.80 11.77
CA THR A 273 23.25 11.25 11.25
C THR A 273 22.36 10.80 12.39
N SER A 274 21.08 11.08 12.28
CA SER A 274 20.08 10.78 13.29
C SER A 274 18.90 10.05 12.65
N TYR A 275 18.35 9.08 13.37
CA TYR A 275 17.10 8.42 13.00
C TYR A 275 16.12 8.62 14.15
N VAL A 276 14.96 9.17 13.85
CA VAL A 276 13.91 9.42 14.84
C VAL A 276 12.63 8.71 14.45
N ASP A 277 11.98 8.16 15.46
CA ASP A 277 10.79 7.34 15.34
C ASP A 277 9.91 7.54 16.59
N ASP A 278 8.63 7.19 16.49
CA ASP A 278 7.69 7.08 17.61
C ASP A 278 7.68 8.31 18.54
N ALA A 279 7.57 9.49 17.93
CA ALA A 279 7.39 10.75 18.61
C ALA A 279 5.99 10.82 19.24
N ARG A 280 5.94 11.07 20.55
CA ARG A 280 4.71 11.02 21.35
C ARG A 280 4.54 12.27 22.19
N VAL A 281 3.38 12.93 22.07
CA VAL A 281 2.95 13.97 23.01
C VAL A 281 1.78 13.43 23.81
N ILE A 282 1.99 13.23 25.11
CA ILE A 282 0.97 12.71 26.03
C ILE A 282 0.49 13.83 26.94
N GLY A 283 -0.79 14.16 26.82
CA GLY A 283 -1.51 15.12 27.66
C GLY A 283 -2.51 14.46 28.60
N PRO A 284 -3.29 15.25 29.38
CA PRO A 284 -4.20 14.76 30.41
C PRO A 284 -5.47 14.09 29.86
N TYR A 285 -5.77 14.23 28.57
CA TYR A 285 -6.91 13.62 27.91
C TYR A 285 -6.52 12.82 26.66
N GLN A 286 -7.39 11.91 26.24
CA GLN A 286 -7.28 11.18 24.96
C GLN A 286 -7.60 12.15 23.80
N PRO A 287 -6.70 12.36 22.84
CA PRO A 287 -7.00 13.10 21.62
C PRO A 287 -7.87 12.27 20.68
N ARG A 288 -8.42 12.92 19.66
CA ARG A 288 -8.93 12.22 18.48
C ARG A 288 -7.75 11.74 17.63
N LEU A 289 -7.86 10.54 17.09
CA LEU A 289 -6.82 9.91 16.29
C LEU A 289 -7.29 9.87 14.83
N PHE A 290 -6.47 10.36 13.90
CA PHE A 290 -6.79 10.41 12.48
C PHE A 290 -6.47 9.07 11.82
N ILE A 291 -7.45 8.45 11.15
CA ILE A 291 -7.37 7.08 10.60
C ILE A 291 -7.72 7.00 9.11
N ASP A 292 -8.05 8.11 8.46
CA ASP A 292 -8.43 8.14 7.04
C ASP A 292 -7.33 7.57 6.13
N GLN A 293 -6.07 7.84 6.49
CA GLN A 293 -4.91 7.35 5.74
C GLN A 293 -4.72 5.82 5.76
N LEU A 294 -5.46 5.09 6.60
CA LEU A 294 -5.24 3.65 6.78
C LEU A 294 -5.83 2.80 5.65
N GLY A 295 -6.50 3.39 4.65
CA GLY A 295 -7.11 2.66 3.55
C GLY A 295 -8.27 1.75 3.97
N LEU A 296 -8.87 2.03 5.14
CA LEU A 296 -10.01 1.29 5.67
C LEU A 296 -11.26 1.56 4.81
N ALA A 297 -11.97 0.50 4.43
CA ALA A 297 -13.24 0.63 3.73
C ALA A 297 -14.23 1.40 4.62
N GLN A 298 -14.75 2.51 4.08
CA GLN A 298 -15.63 3.46 4.80
C GLN A 298 -14.99 4.08 6.06
N GLU A 299 -13.66 4.13 6.15
CA GLU A 299 -12.93 4.66 7.31
C GLU A 299 -13.31 3.97 8.62
N LYS A 300 -13.75 2.70 8.54
CA LYS A 300 -14.28 1.96 9.67
C LYS A 300 -13.35 0.83 10.06
N PRO A 301 -12.66 0.94 11.20
CA PRO A 301 -11.97 -0.21 11.76
C PRO A 301 -12.99 -1.24 12.20
N ILE A 302 -12.63 -2.51 12.01
CA ILE A 302 -13.40 -3.66 12.48
C ILE A 302 -13.09 -3.92 13.94
N GLN A 303 -11.82 -3.78 14.31
CA GLN A 303 -11.33 -4.03 15.64
C GLN A 303 -10.19 -3.06 15.94
N ILE A 304 -10.20 -2.52 17.15
CA ILE A 304 -9.07 -1.78 17.69
C ILE A 304 -8.58 -2.56 18.91
N GLU A 305 -7.29 -2.80 18.96
CA GLU A 305 -6.61 -3.43 20.10
C GLU A 305 -5.56 -2.46 20.67
N ILE A 306 -5.23 -2.66 21.94
CA ILE A 306 -4.17 -1.94 22.64
C ILE A 306 -3.08 -2.92 23.07
N GLU A 307 -1.85 -2.44 22.98
CA GLU A 307 -0.67 -3.13 23.44
C GLU A 307 -0.76 -3.46 24.94
N PRO A 308 -0.40 -4.69 25.36
CA PRO A 308 -0.37 -5.06 26.78
C PRO A 308 0.72 -4.30 27.53
N GLU A 309 0.65 -4.29 28.86
CA GLU A 309 1.67 -3.61 29.69
C GLU A 309 3.03 -4.30 29.61
N ASN A 310 3.06 -5.61 29.38
CA ASN A 310 4.30 -6.38 29.29
C ASN A 310 4.48 -6.99 27.90
N TYR A 311 5.23 -6.27 27.06
CA TYR A 311 5.58 -6.75 25.71
C TYR A 311 6.48 -8.00 25.74
N SER A 312 7.25 -8.20 26.82
CA SER A 312 8.25 -9.27 26.92
C SER A 312 7.70 -10.66 27.21
N THR A 313 6.40 -10.78 27.50
CA THR A 313 5.75 -12.03 27.94
C THR A 313 4.76 -12.62 26.93
N ASP A 314 4.81 -12.20 25.66
CA ASP A 314 3.87 -12.64 24.61
C ASP A 314 2.40 -12.43 25.00
N GLU A 315 2.12 -11.42 25.83
CA GLU A 315 0.74 -11.12 26.24
C GLU A 315 -0.12 -10.75 25.02
N PRO A 316 -1.35 -11.30 24.93
CA PRO A 316 -2.22 -10.98 23.83
C PRO A 316 -2.67 -9.52 23.90
N TRP A 317 -2.79 -8.89 22.74
CA TRP A 317 -3.34 -7.56 22.61
C TRP A 317 -4.79 -7.52 23.13
N ALA A 318 -5.14 -6.47 23.88
CA ALA A 318 -6.46 -6.34 24.46
C ALA A 318 -7.39 -5.58 23.52
N THR A 319 -8.60 -6.09 23.29
CA THR A 319 -9.59 -5.38 22.45
C THR A 319 -10.13 -4.15 23.19
N ILE A 320 -10.13 -3.01 22.51
CA ILE A 320 -10.79 -1.79 23.00
C ILE A 320 -12.26 -1.84 22.60
N PHE A 321 -13.13 -1.74 23.60
CA PHE A 321 -14.57 -1.59 23.39
C PHE A 321 -14.98 -0.11 23.48
N ASN A 322 -16.09 0.24 22.84
CA ASN A 322 -16.73 1.56 22.95
C ASN A 322 -15.96 2.74 22.36
N SER A 323 -15.01 2.48 21.46
CA SER A 323 -14.45 3.53 20.61
C SER A 323 -15.55 4.15 19.73
N ARG A 324 -15.59 5.47 19.64
CA ARG A 324 -16.48 6.18 18.72
C ARG A 324 -15.72 6.45 17.42
N ILE A 325 -16.36 6.18 16.30
CA ILE A 325 -15.82 6.45 14.97
C ILE A 325 -16.59 7.63 14.37
N ASP A 326 -15.86 8.54 13.75
CA ASP A 326 -16.37 9.66 12.98
C ASP A 326 -15.84 9.49 11.55
N SER A 327 -16.63 8.78 10.75
CA SER A 327 -16.30 8.43 9.36
C SER A 327 -16.58 9.54 8.35
N GLU A 328 -17.02 10.72 8.79
CA GLU A 328 -17.12 11.89 7.91
C GLU A 328 -15.81 12.68 7.90
N LEU A 329 -15.06 12.58 9.00
CA LEU A 329 -13.84 13.33 9.23
C LEU A 329 -12.60 12.41 9.39
N GLY A 330 -12.78 11.09 9.30
CA GLY A 330 -11.69 10.12 9.43
C GLY A 330 -11.07 10.04 10.82
N TYR A 331 -11.86 10.18 11.89
CA TYR A 331 -11.37 10.12 13.27
C TYR A 331 -11.90 8.96 14.07
N ILE A 332 -11.06 8.45 14.96
CA ILE A 332 -11.45 7.57 16.06
C ILE A 332 -11.24 8.28 17.41
N TYR A 333 -12.19 8.08 18.32
CA TYR A 333 -12.17 8.54 19.70
C TYR A 333 -12.07 7.32 20.61
N ILE A 334 -10.94 7.20 21.29
CA ILE A 334 -10.68 6.13 22.24
C ILE A 334 -11.28 6.50 23.61
N PRO A 335 -11.94 5.57 24.33
CA PRO A 335 -12.49 5.85 25.65
C PRO A 335 -11.41 6.32 26.64
N SER A 336 -11.78 7.21 27.56
CA SER A 336 -10.88 7.73 28.59
C SER A 336 -10.37 6.66 29.57
N SER A 337 -11.06 5.51 29.67
CA SER A 337 -10.64 4.36 30.48
C SER A 337 -9.47 3.57 29.88
N VAL A 338 -9.17 3.77 28.59
CA VAL A 338 -8.05 3.11 27.93
C VAL A 338 -6.75 3.80 28.33
N GLN A 339 -5.73 3.00 28.66
CA GLN A 339 -4.41 3.49 29.02
C GLN A 339 -3.81 4.31 27.88
N ARG A 340 -3.14 5.41 28.22
CA ARG A 340 -2.41 6.26 27.27
C ARG A 340 -0.98 5.74 27.12
N ASP A 341 -0.29 6.22 26.09
CA ASP A 341 1.12 5.91 25.85
C ASP A 341 1.35 4.40 25.61
N ARG A 342 0.44 3.82 24.83
CA ARG A 342 0.46 2.42 24.40
C ARG A 342 0.12 2.33 22.93
N ARG A 343 0.77 1.42 22.21
CA ARG A 343 0.48 1.24 20.80
C ARG A 343 -0.93 0.72 20.59
N LEU A 344 -1.54 1.18 19.51
CA LEU A 344 -2.82 0.69 19.03
C LEU A 344 -2.57 -0.22 17.84
N ARG A 345 -3.40 -1.25 17.73
CA ARG A 345 -3.50 -2.06 16.52
C ARG A 345 -4.88 -1.88 15.94
N ILE A 346 -4.93 -1.31 14.76
CA ILE A 346 -6.16 -1.05 14.03
C ILE A 346 -6.27 -2.11 12.93
N LYS A 347 -7.32 -2.92 13.01
CA LYS A 347 -7.63 -3.96 12.04
C LYS A 347 -8.87 -3.57 11.25
N GLY A 348 -8.83 -3.82 9.96
CA GLY A 348 -10.00 -3.67 9.10
C GLY A 348 -9.81 -4.30 7.75
N ILE A 349 -10.73 -3.95 6.85
CA ILE A 349 -10.70 -4.37 5.45
C ILE A 349 -10.58 -3.13 4.59
N GLY A 350 -9.75 -3.19 3.55
CA GLY A 350 -9.56 -2.16 2.54
C GLY A 350 -10.18 -2.57 1.21
N TYR A 351 -10.36 -1.59 0.32
CA TYR A 351 -10.69 -1.87 -1.07
C TYR A 351 -9.51 -2.55 -1.75
N LEU A 352 -9.82 -3.49 -2.64
CA LEU A 352 -8.79 -4.17 -3.40
C LEU A 352 -8.55 -3.43 -4.72
N ASP A 353 -7.31 -3.02 -4.97
CA ASP A 353 -6.89 -2.39 -6.22
C ASP A 353 -5.50 -2.87 -6.65
N PHE A 354 -5.17 -2.67 -7.92
CA PHE A 354 -3.79 -2.76 -8.38
C PHE A 354 -3.09 -1.44 -8.07
N VAL A 355 -1.91 -1.52 -7.46
CA VAL A 355 -1.12 -0.36 -7.05
C VAL A 355 0.29 -0.41 -7.65
N ASP A 356 0.80 0.75 -8.01
CA ASP A 356 2.15 0.94 -8.51
C ASP A 356 3.19 0.86 -7.38
N SER A 357 4.48 1.10 -7.70
CA SER A 357 5.54 1.12 -6.70
C SER A 357 5.42 2.26 -5.67
N SER A 358 4.60 3.26 -5.96
CA SER A 358 4.34 4.43 -5.11
C SER A 358 3.15 4.18 -4.16
N GLY A 359 2.36 3.15 -4.42
CA GLY A 359 1.12 2.83 -3.69
C GLY A 359 -0.13 3.47 -4.30
N ASP A 360 -0.02 4.09 -5.48
CA ASP A 360 -1.13 4.71 -6.19
C ASP A 360 -1.86 3.69 -7.07
N SER A 361 -3.18 3.86 -7.26
CA SER A 361 -3.98 3.04 -8.16
C SER A 361 -3.39 3.01 -9.58
N GLY A 362 -3.01 1.83 -10.04
CA GLY A 362 -2.32 1.62 -11.30
C GLY A 362 -3.03 0.65 -12.25
N THR A 363 -2.60 0.64 -13.52
CA THR A 363 -3.10 -0.29 -14.55
C THR A 363 -1.98 -0.94 -15.38
N ASP A 364 -0.72 -0.69 -15.05
CA ASP A 364 0.43 -1.23 -15.74
C ASP A 364 0.64 -2.71 -15.38
N TRP A 365 1.28 -3.47 -16.27
CA TRP A 365 1.45 -4.91 -16.08
C TRP A 365 2.35 -5.30 -14.90
N ALA A 366 3.17 -4.35 -14.43
CA ALA A 366 4.00 -4.48 -13.24
C ALA A 366 3.24 -4.20 -11.94
N ASP A 367 2.06 -3.56 -12.01
CA ASP A 367 1.31 -3.16 -10.82
C ASP A 367 0.84 -4.37 -10.03
N MET A 368 0.82 -4.21 -8.71
CA MET A 368 0.64 -5.31 -7.76
C MET A 368 -0.71 -5.21 -7.06
N ILE A 369 -1.26 -6.37 -6.71
CA ILE A 369 -2.46 -6.49 -5.88
C ILE A 369 -2.16 -7.36 -4.67
N ASN A 370 -2.67 -6.98 -3.50
CA ASN A 370 -2.36 -7.63 -2.22
C ASN A 370 -3.23 -8.88 -1.95
N ILE A 371 -3.26 -9.78 -2.93
CA ILE A 371 -3.86 -11.12 -2.83
C ILE A 371 -2.94 -12.16 -3.47
N ASN A 372 -3.17 -13.42 -3.12
CA ASN A 372 -2.49 -14.57 -3.71
C ASN A 372 -3.50 -15.72 -3.92
N SER A 373 -3.01 -16.85 -4.42
CA SER A 373 -3.82 -18.08 -4.49
C SER A 373 -4.19 -18.53 -3.07
N PRO A 374 -5.46 -18.89 -2.79
CA PRO A 374 -6.54 -19.15 -3.75
C PRO A 374 -7.45 -17.93 -4.08
N GLN A 375 -7.28 -16.77 -3.45
CA GLN A 375 -8.12 -15.58 -3.73
C GLN A 375 -7.99 -15.09 -5.18
N THR A 376 -6.82 -15.29 -5.81
CA THR A 376 -6.61 -15.02 -7.24
C THR A 376 -7.65 -15.72 -8.13
N ASP A 377 -8.13 -16.92 -7.77
CA ASP A 377 -9.15 -17.61 -8.56
C ASP A 377 -10.50 -16.89 -8.56
N ILE A 378 -10.85 -16.20 -7.47
CA ILE A 378 -12.05 -15.37 -7.40
C ILE A 378 -11.90 -14.17 -8.32
N LEU A 379 -10.74 -13.50 -8.27
CA LEU A 379 -10.44 -12.36 -9.14
C LEU A 379 -10.52 -12.76 -10.62
N VAL A 380 -9.87 -13.86 -11.00
CA VAL A 380 -9.83 -14.38 -12.38
C VAL A 380 -11.23 -14.79 -12.85
N ALA A 381 -12.02 -15.48 -12.02
CA ALA A 381 -13.39 -15.85 -12.38
C ALA A 381 -14.27 -14.61 -12.56
N GLN A 382 -14.12 -13.59 -11.70
CA GLN A 382 -14.83 -12.32 -11.82
C GLN A 382 -14.44 -11.57 -13.10
N ALA A 383 -13.16 -11.60 -13.49
CA ALA A 383 -12.66 -10.99 -14.72
C ALA A 383 -13.19 -11.69 -15.97
N ALA A 384 -13.28 -13.01 -15.95
CA ALA A 384 -13.94 -13.75 -17.02
C ALA A 384 -15.42 -13.34 -17.16
N VAL A 385 -16.18 -13.27 -16.05
CA VAL A 385 -17.58 -12.78 -16.08
C VAL A 385 -17.63 -11.36 -16.67
N TYR A 386 -16.74 -10.46 -16.26
CA TYR A 386 -16.68 -9.10 -16.78
C TYR A 386 -16.44 -9.06 -18.29
N LEU A 387 -15.46 -9.83 -18.79
CA LEU A 387 -15.16 -9.93 -20.23
C LEU A 387 -16.39 -10.37 -21.03
N TYR A 388 -17.07 -11.42 -20.58
CA TYR A 388 -18.26 -11.93 -21.24
C TYR A 388 -19.52 -11.07 -21.02
N THR A 389 -19.52 -10.04 -20.17
CA THR A 389 -20.71 -9.20 -19.92
C THR A 389 -20.61 -7.79 -20.47
N VAL A 390 -19.45 -7.14 -20.35
CA VAL A 390 -19.31 -5.69 -20.59
C VAL A 390 -18.59 -5.34 -21.90
N MET A 391 -17.59 -6.12 -22.32
CA MET A 391 -16.68 -5.68 -23.40
C MET A 391 -17.07 -6.10 -24.82
N SER A 392 -18.38 -6.24 -25.05
CA SER A 392 -19.05 -6.48 -26.33
C SER A 392 -18.76 -7.83 -27.01
N MET A 393 -19.84 -8.38 -27.59
CA MET A 393 -19.82 -9.60 -28.38
C MET A 393 -19.17 -9.33 -29.75
N PRO A 394 -18.19 -10.13 -30.21
CA PRO A 394 -17.90 -10.24 -31.63
C PRO A 394 -19.19 -10.61 -32.38
N ASN A 395 -19.40 -10.05 -33.57
CA ASN A 395 -20.62 -10.21 -34.37
C ASN A 395 -20.89 -11.69 -34.68
N PHE A 396 -21.71 -12.32 -33.85
CA PHE A 396 -21.93 -13.77 -33.86
C PHE A 396 -23.20 -14.15 -34.61
N SER A 397 -23.10 -15.22 -35.42
CA SER A 397 -24.25 -15.91 -36.00
C SER A 397 -25.13 -16.55 -34.91
N ARG A 398 -26.34 -16.99 -35.26
CA ARG A 398 -27.38 -17.42 -34.30
C ARG A 398 -26.93 -18.55 -33.33
N ASN A 399 -26.00 -19.41 -33.72
CA ASN A 399 -25.49 -20.51 -32.89
C ASN A 399 -24.53 -20.03 -31.80
N THR A 400 -23.70 -19.05 -32.11
CA THR A 400 -22.69 -18.48 -31.20
C THR A 400 -23.27 -17.67 -30.03
N LYS A 401 -24.54 -17.25 -30.09
CA LYS A 401 -25.22 -16.61 -28.95
C LYS A 401 -25.55 -17.59 -27.82
N GLN A 402 -25.87 -18.84 -28.16
CA GLN A 402 -26.21 -19.87 -27.17
C GLN A 402 -24.96 -20.33 -26.40
N ASP A 403 -23.87 -20.58 -27.13
CA ASP A 403 -22.58 -20.95 -26.53
C ASP A 403 -22.06 -19.86 -25.58
N PHE A 404 -22.27 -18.59 -25.94
CA PHE A 404 -21.91 -17.46 -25.09
C PHE A 404 -22.72 -17.39 -23.78
N GLN A 405 -24.03 -17.57 -23.85
CA GLN A 405 -24.87 -17.63 -22.65
C GLN A 405 -24.46 -18.79 -21.73
N GLN A 406 -24.07 -19.93 -22.31
CA GLN A 406 -23.52 -21.04 -21.56
C GLN A 406 -22.18 -20.69 -20.89
N MET A 407 -21.31 -19.95 -21.58
CA MET A 407 -20.05 -19.49 -21.01
C MET A 407 -20.22 -18.52 -19.85
N ILE A 408 -21.14 -17.56 -19.96
CA ILE A 408 -21.49 -16.67 -18.84
C ILE A 408 -21.96 -17.52 -17.65
N GLY A 409 -22.92 -18.41 -17.86
CA GLY A 409 -23.46 -19.25 -16.77
C GLY A 409 -22.39 -20.16 -16.14
N PHE A 410 -21.45 -20.67 -16.93
CA PHE A 410 -20.30 -21.42 -16.42
C PHE A 410 -19.43 -20.54 -15.50
N TRP A 411 -19.06 -19.34 -15.95
CA TRP A 411 -18.18 -18.44 -15.19
C TRP A 411 -18.86 -17.87 -13.95
N GLU A 412 -20.15 -17.54 -14.01
CA GLU A 412 -20.94 -17.14 -12.84
C GLU A 412 -21.02 -18.27 -11.81
N ASN A 413 -21.23 -19.52 -12.26
CA ASN A 413 -21.24 -20.66 -11.36
C ASN A 413 -19.85 -20.90 -10.75
N LYS A 414 -18.78 -20.80 -11.54
CA LYS A 414 -17.40 -20.95 -11.07
C LYS A 414 -17.04 -19.86 -10.06
N LEU A 415 -17.39 -18.61 -10.33
CA LEU A 415 -17.23 -17.49 -9.41
C LEU A 415 -17.97 -17.72 -8.09
N ARG A 416 -19.24 -18.17 -8.16
CA ARG A 416 -20.04 -18.49 -6.96
C ARG A 416 -19.38 -19.59 -6.13
N VAL A 417 -18.91 -20.67 -6.75
CA VAL A 417 -18.22 -21.77 -6.06
C VAL A 417 -16.91 -21.28 -5.44
N ALA A 418 -16.13 -20.49 -6.18
CA ALA A 418 -14.86 -19.94 -5.70
C ALA A 418 -15.08 -18.99 -4.51
N ARG A 419 -16.07 -18.10 -4.56
CA ARG A 419 -16.44 -17.22 -3.45
C ARG A 419 -16.84 -18.01 -2.20
N ASN A 420 -17.63 -19.07 -2.35
CA ASN A 420 -18.05 -19.89 -1.22
C ASN A 420 -16.89 -20.68 -0.60
N LYS A 421 -15.88 -21.04 -1.39
CA LYS A 421 -14.76 -21.89 -0.95
C LYS A 421 -13.56 -21.09 -0.46
N PHE A 422 -13.26 -19.96 -1.08
CA PHE A 422 -12.03 -19.19 -0.93
C PHE A 422 -12.27 -17.72 -0.58
N GLY A 423 -13.54 -17.29 -0.49
CA GLY A 423 -13.90 -15.96 -0.05
C GLY A 423 -13.30 -15.68 1.33
N MET A 424 -12.84 -14.46 1.51
CA MET A 424 -12.30 -14.00 2.77
C MET A 424 -13.45 -13.77 3.74
N GLU A 425 -13.24 -14.14 5.00
CA GLU A 425 -14.20 -13.82 6.05
C GLU A 425 -14.40 -12.32 6.10
N ILE A 426 -15.65 -11.86 6.00
CA ILE A 426 -16.01 -10.47 6.22
C ILE A 426 -16.26 -10.37 7.71
N PRO A 427 -15.32 -9.80 8.49
CA PRO A 427 -15.48 -9.81 9.93
C PRO A 427 -16.70 -8.94 10.27
N SER A 428 -17.66 -9.53 10.99
CA SER A 428 -18.77 -8.78 11.54
C SER A 428 -18.26 -7.99 12.75
N ILE A 429 -18.79 -6.78 12.94
CA ILE A 429 -18.58 -6.02 14.19
C ILE A 429 -19.00 -6.96 15.33
N PRO A 430 -18.17 -7.17 16.37
CA PRO A 430 -18.53 -8.04 17.48
C PRO A 430 -19.90 -7.64 18.02
N VAL A 431 -20.90 -8.51 17.86
CA VAL A 431 -22.21 -8.31 18.46
C VAL A 431 -22.00 -8.37 19.95
N ARG A 432 -22.28 -7.27 20.66
CA ARG A 432 -22.32 -7.29 22.12
C ARG A 432 -23.29 -8.38 22.55
N PHE A 433 -22.80 -9.43 23.20
CA PHE A 433 -23.63 -10.07 24.22
C PHE A 433 -23.74 -9.06 25.35
N GLN A 434 -24.93 -8.47 25.50
CA GLN A 434 -25.29 -7.65 26.66
C GLN A 434 -25.35 -8.51 27.91
#